data_AF-A0A1J0EPJ1-F1
#
_entry.id   AF-A0A1J0EPJ1-F1
#
_cell.length_a   1.000
_cell.length_b   1.000
_cell.length_c   1.000
_cell.angle_alpha   90.00
_cell.angle_beta   90.00
_cell.angle_gamma   90.00
#
_symmetry.space_group_name_H-M   'P 1'
#
loop_
_entity.id
_entity.type
_entity.pdbx_description
1 polymer ?
#
loop_
_entity_poly.entity_id
_entity_poly.type
_entity_poly.pdbx_seq_one_letter_code
_entity_poly.pdbx_strand_id
1 'polypeptide(L)'
;MTSIFWYDYETTGITPRCDRPLQVAGIRTDVDLNEIDDPVNLYCQPSDDILPHPAACVITGITPGRLAEQGLSEADFMTRVHAQLATPGTCGAGYNTLRFDDEMTRYSLYRNFFDPYAREWQGGNSRWDLIDVVRAAYALRPDGIVWPIDDGRVTLKLERLTAANGIDHGQAHDALSDVRATIALARLIRDKQPKLYDWLFKLRSKQKVMDQIRLLQPMVHISGRFSAARSYVGVVLPLAWHPRNRNALIVCDLHLDPQGLLDQDAETLRQRLYTRRDDWVEGEMPVPLKLIHINRCPVVAPLSVLRAEDQQRLQLDMAQYGARALRLSDAQEVWRDKVLAIYAHEDFTPSEDPEQQLYDGFIGDRDRRLCEQVRTADPMQLAQEQWPFDDERLPELLFRYRARNFPDTLNDEEHERWKLFCQQRLSDARWGAPNTLQGFNEAMTEWSLSATAIQQKVLDEWREYAHSLRKRLDL
;
A
#
# COMPACT_ATOMS: atom_id res chain seq x y z
N MET A 1 -16.58 -19.19 9.02
CA MET A 1 -17.52 -18.09 8.71
C MET A 1 -16.71 -17.00 8.02
N THR A 2 -17.20 -16.39 6.94
CA THR A 2 -16.47 -15.31 6.26
C THR A 2 -16.71 -13.99 6.98
N SER A 3 -15.64 -13.26 7.31
CA SER A 3 -15.69 -11.94 7.94
C SER A 3 -14.83 -10.94 7.16
N ILE A 4 -15.04 -9.65 7.42
CA ILE A 4 -14.18 -8.58 6.90
C ILE A 4 -13.50 -7.94 8.11
N PHE A 5 -12.17 -7.85 8.09
CA PHE A 5 -11.42 -7.10 9.09
C PHE A 5 -11.00 -5.77 8.45
N TRP A 6 -11.70 -4.71 8.83
CA TRP A 6 -11.44 -3.35 8.37
C TRP A 6 -10.33 -2.76 9.24
N TYR A 7 -9.27 -2.23 8.64
CA TYR A 7 -8.14 -1.71 9.40
C TYR A 7 -7.43 -0.56 8.69
N ASP A 8 -6.71 0.21 9.48
CA ASP A 8 -5.95 1.39 9.05
C ASP A 8 -4.74 1.59 9.97
N TYR A 9 -3.62 2.08 9.43
CA TYR A 9 -2.43 2.42 10.19
C TYR A 9 -2.18 3.93 10.23
N GLU A 10 -1.74 4.38 11.39
CA GLU A 10 -0.93 5.60 11.51
C GLU A 10 0.55 5.21 11.61
N THR A 11 1.41 5.94 10.90
CA THR A 11 2.80 5.52 10.66
C THR A 11 3.79 6.67 10.87
N THR A 12 5.08 6.34 10.91
CA THR A 12 6.17 7.34 10.99
C THR A 12 6.34 8.18 9.72
N GLY A 13 5.73 7.76 8.61
CA GLY A 13 5.89 8.36 7.29
C GLY A 13 5.21 7.54 6.19
N ILE A 14 5.45 7.92 4.93
CA ILE A 14 4.68 7.43 3.77
C ILE A 14 5.38 6.31 2.97
N THR A 15 6.50 5.79 3.45
CA THR A 15 7.31 4.79 2.75
C THR A 15 7.34 3.47 3.52
N PRO A 16 6.37 2.55 3.31
CA PRO A 16 6.26 1.29 4.07
C PRO A 16 7.52 0.42 4.13
N ARG A 17 8.44 0.60 3.16
CA ARG A 17 9.72 -0.09 3.08
C ARG A 17 10.66 0.25 4.24
N CYS A 18 10.65 1.47 4.75
CA CYS A 18 11.53 1.93 5.83
C CYS A 18 10.80 2.58 7.02
N ASP A 19 9.61 3.15 6.79
CA ASP A 19 8.74 3.66 7.84
C ASP A 19 8.13 2.53 8.68
N ARG A 20 7.69 2.90 9.89
CA ARG A 20 7.17 2.00 10.93
C ARG A 20 5.72 2.33 11.29
N PRO A 21 4.93 1.31 11.71
CA PRO A 21 3.63 1.56 12.30
C PRO A 21 3.79 2.26 13.65
N LEU A 22 2.87 3.17 13.97
CA LEU A 22 2.72 3.82 15.28
C LEU A 22 1.40 3.45 15.95
N GLN A 23 0.34 3.28 15.15
CA GLN A 23 -0.96 2.79 15.60
C GLN A 23 -1.56 1.89 14.53
N VAL A 24 -2.36 0.93 14.95
CA VAL A 24 -3.33 0.26 14.08
C VAL A 24 -4.66 0.22 14.79
N ALA A 25 -5.71 0.57 14.06
CA ALA A 25 -7.07 0.28 14.47
C ALA A 25 -7.70 -0.75 13.55
N GLY A 26 -8.64 -1.52 14.07
CA GLY A 26 -9.43 -2.39 13.22
C GLY A 26 -10.74 -2.85 13.84
N ILE A 27 -11.71 -3.13 12.98
CA ILE A 27 -13.04 -3.59 13.35
C ILE A 27 -13.38 -4.79 12.48
N ARG A 28 -13.81 -5.89 13.13
CA ARG A 28 -14.32 -7.05 12.41
C ARG A 28 -15.82 -6.92 12.18
N THR A 29 -16.24 -7.16 10.94
CA THR A 29 -17.65 -7.26 10.58
C THR A 29 -17.98 -8.62 9.96
N ASP A 30 -19.26 -8.99 10.00
CA ASP A 30 -19.80 -9.98 9.07
C ASP A 30 -19.82 -9.42 7.63
N VAL A 31 -20.28 -10.22 6.68
CA VAL A 31 -20.44 -9.80 5.27
C VAL A 31 -21.58 -8.81 5.06
N ASP A 32 -22.47 -8.67 6.04
CA ASP A 32 -23.53 -7.67 6.06
C ASP A 32 -23.08 -6.34 6.67
N LEU A 33 -21.78 -6.24 7.02
CA LEU A 33 -21.13 -5.07 7.61
C LEU A 33 -21.60 -4.77 9.03
N ASN A 34 -22.14 -5.74 9.77
CA ASN A 34 -22.40 -5.59 11.21
C ASN A 34 -21.13 -5.92 12.00
N GLU A 35 -20.81 -5.13 13.02
CA GLU A 35 -19.67 -5.40 13.91
C GLU A 35 -19.91 -6.70 14.70
N ILE A 36 -18.91 -7.60 14.72
CA ILE A 36 -19.03 -8.92 15.34
C ILE A 36 -18.00 -9.20 16.45
N ASP A 37 -16.98 -8.35 16.58
CA ASP A 37 -15.98 -8.40 17.64
C ASP A 37 -15.72 -6.98 18.19
N ASP A 38 -15.06 -6.90 19.35
CA ASP A 38 -14.59 -5.63 19.89
C ASP A 38 -13.56 -4.95 18.97
N PRO A 39 -13.59 -3.61 18.84
CA PRO A 39 -12.58 -2.88 18.09
C PRO A 39 -11.17 -3.10 18.64
N VAL A 40 -10.22 -3.27 17.73
CA VAL A 40 -8.78 -3.31 18.01
C VAL A 40 -8.24 -1.89 17.89
N ASN A 41 -7.46 -1.46 18.86
CA ASN A 41 -6.69 -0.22 18.81
C ASN A 41 -5.36 -0.45 19.54
N LEU A 42 -4.26 -0.53 18.80
CA LEU A 42 -2.93 -0.84 19.34
C LEU A 42 -1.95 0.26 18.97
N TYR A 43 -1.03 0.58 19.87
CA TYR A 43 0.09 1.47 19.61
C TYR A 43 1.40 0.67 19.53
N CYS A 44 2.33 1.11 18.69
CA CYS A 44 3.65 0.52 18.51
C CYS A 44 4.72 1.54 18.93
N GLN A 45 5.56 1.16 19.89
CA GLN A 45 6.68 1.98 20.32
C GLN A 45 7.79 1.90 19.26
N PRO A 46 8.22 3.02 18.65
CA PRO A 46 9.36 3.03 17.76
C PRO A 46 10.65 2.76 18.55
N SER A 47 11.56 2.05 17.90
CA SER A 47 12.91 1.79 18.40
C SER A 47 13.82 3.01 18.22
N ASP A 48 14.94 3.03 18.94
CA ASP A 48 15.93 4.11 18.96
C ASP A 48 16.57 4.41 17.60
N ASP A 49 16.48 3.51 16.64
CA ASP A 49 16.98 3.71 15.27
C ASP A 49 15.97 4.38 14.32
N ILE A 50 14.80 4.78 14.82
CA ILE A 50 13.68 5.31 14.03
C ILE A 50 13.24 6.67 14.56
N LEU A 51 13.10 7.63 13.64
CA LEU A 51 12.56 8.95 13.92
C LEU A 51 11.44 9.24 12.91
N PRO A 52 10.23 9.64 13.36
CA PRO A 52 9.15 9.92 12.43
C PRO A 52 9.39 11.20 11.65
N HIS A 53 8.73 11.32 10.50
CA HIS A 53 8.66 12.57 9.78
C HIS A 53 7.74 13.55 10.54
N PRO A 54 8.14 14.80 10.81
CA PRO A 54 7.31 15.78 11.53
C PRO A 54 5.91 15.98 10.94
N ALA A 55 5.77 15.94 9.61
CA ALA A 55 4.46 15.96 8.97
C ALA A 55 3.53 14.81 9.43
N ALA A 56 4.06 13.58 9.58
CA ALA A 56 3.28 12.46 10.08
C ALA A 56 2.87 12.69 11.53
N CYS A 57 3.79 13.16 12.39
CA CYS A 57 3.46 13.52 13.78
C CYS A 57 2.29 14.52 13.85
N VAL A 58 2.31 15.54 13.00
CA VAL A 58 1.29 16.60 12.93
C VAL A 58 -0.06 16.09 12.43
N ILE A 59 -0.06 15.18 11.45
CA ILE A 59 -1.27 14.61 10.86
C ILE A 59 -1.93 13.64 11.83
N THR A 60 -1.14 12.70 12.37
CA THR A 60 -1.63 11.61 13.25
C THR A 60 -1.93 12.09 14.67
N GLY A 61 -1.25 13.16 15.11
CA GLY A 61 -1.34 13.65 16.49
C GLY A 61 -0.79 12.69 17.54
N ILE A 62 -0.12 11.60 17.15
CA ILE A 62 0.43 10.61 18.08
C ILE A 62 1.71 11.17 18.71
N THR A 63 1.76 11.22 20.03
CA THR A 63 2.90 11.75 20.78
C THR A 63 3.80 10.65 21.35
N PRO A 64 5.10 10.93 21.57
CA PRO A 64 5.99 10.00 22.27
C PRO A 64 5.49 9.62 23.66
N GLY A 65 4.84 10.54 24.38
CA GLY A 65 4.25 10.26 25.69
C GLY A 65 3.17 9.18 25.63
N ARG A 66 2.27 9.24 24.63
CA ARG A 66 1.25 8.20 24.41
C ARG A 66 1.89 6.86 24.06
N LEU A 67 2.90 6.86 23.19
CA LEU A 67 3.60 5.64 22.79
C LEU A 67 4.34 5.00 23.99
N ALA A 68 4.95 5.80 24.86
CA ALA A 68 5.60 5.29 26.06
C ALA A 68 4.62 4.67 27.07
N GLU A 69 3.39 5.19 27.16
CA GLU A 69 2.36 4.69 28.07
C GLU A 69 1.64 3.44 27.53
N GLN A 70 1.36 3.39 26.22
CA GLN A 70 0.43 2.42 25.62
C GLN A 70 1.07 1.55 24.53
N GLY A 71 2.28 1.89 24.09
CA GLY A 71 2.98 1.25 22.99
C GLY A 71 3.48 -0.14 23.34
N LEU A 72 3.32 -1.05 22.39
CA LEU A 72 3.90 -2.39 22.41
C LEU A 72 5.25 -2.38 21.67
N SER A 73 6.09 -3.39 21.93
CA SER A 73 7.19 -3.72 21.03
C SER A 73 6.65 -4.03 19.62
N GLU A 74 7.45 -3.82 18.56
CA GLU A 74 7.01 -4.13 17.19
C GLU A 74 6.67 -5.63 17.06
N ALA A 75 7.39 -6.50 17.77
CA ALA A 75 7.13 -7.94 17.83
C ALA A 75 5.74 -8.28 18.41
N ASP A 76 5.40 -7.71 19.57
CA ASP A 76 4.10 -7.94 20.22
C ASP A 76 2.96 -7.30 19.42
N PHE A 77 3.19 -6.08 18.94
CA PHE A 77 2.26 -5.35 18.09
C PHE A 77 1.90 -6.18 16.85
N MET A 78 2.92 -6.63 16.10
CA MET A 78 2.70 -7.41 14.88
C MET A 78 2.15 -8.80 15.15
N THR A 79 2.45 -9.41 16.30
CA THR A 79 1.82 -10.68 16.72
C THR A 79 0.31 -10.54 16.86
N ARG A 80 -0.15 -9.45 17.50
CA ARG A 80 -1.59 -9.18 17.67
C ARG A 80 -2.27 -8.81 16.36
N VAL A 81 -1.63 -7.99 15.53
CA VAL A 81 -2.12 -7.65 14.19
C VAL A 81 -2.25 -8.90 13.31
N HIS A 82 -1.21 -9.73 13.29
CA HIS A 82 -1.20 -10.96 12.53
C HIS A 82 -2.34 -11.88 12.96
N ALA A 83 -2.60 -12.03 14.26
CA ALA A 83 -3.71 -12.86 14.75
C ALA A 83 -5.07 -12.41 14.20
N GLN A 84 -5.31 -11.09 14.12
CA GLN A 84 -6.55 -10.55 13.54
C GLN A 84 -6.66 -10.83 12.04
N LEU A 85 -5.60 -10.55 11.29
CA LEU A 85 -5.60 -10.68 9.83
C LEU A 85 -5.50 -12.13 9.33
N ALA A 86 -4.88 -13.02 10.10
CA ALA A 86 -4.66 -14.42 9.73
C ALA A 86 -5.80 -15.36 10.17
N THR A 87 -6.79 -14.86 10.93
CA THR A 87 -7.97 -15.65 11.31
C THR A 87 -8.64 -16.24 10.06
N PRO A 88 -8.92 -17.57 9.98
CA PRO A 88 -9.45 -18.20 8.77
C PRO A 88 -10.77 -17.60 8.27
N GLY A 89 -10.89 -17.41 6.96
CA GLY A 89 -12.04 -16.79 6.31
C GLY A 89 -12.10 -15.26 6.42
N THR A 90 -11.01 -14.60 6.81
CA THR A 90 -10.94 -13.14 6.92
C THR A 90 -10.65 -12.48 5.56
N CYS A 91 -11.42 -11.47 5.22
CA CYS A 91 -11.08 -10.49 4.18
C CYS A 91 -10.47 -9.25 4.83
N GLY A 92 -9.15 -9.05 4.73
CA GLY A 92 -8.53 -7.79 5.16
C GLY A 92 -8.95 -6.66 4.22
N ALA A 93 -9.50 -5.56 4.75
CA ALA A 93 -9.96 -4.44 3.94
C ALA A 93 -9.70 -3.10 4.63
N GLY A 94 -9.75 -2.02 3.86
CA GLY A 94 -9.54 -0.66 4.34
C GLY A 94 -9.75 0.33 3.20
N TYR A 95 -9.25 1.56 3.37
CA TYR A 95 -9.33 2.61 2.38
C TYR A 95 -7.94 2.93 1.83
N ASN A 96 -7.67 2.56 0.57
CA ASN A 96 -6.33 2.61 -0.04
C ASN A 96 -5.30 1.64 0.59
N THR A 97 -5.79 0.61 1.27
CA THR A 97 -4.99 -0.38 2.02
C THR A 97 -4.03 -1.18 1.15
N LEU A 98 -4.42 -1.58 -0.08
CA LEU A 98 -3.61 -2.47 -0.92
C LEU A 98 -2.29 -1.83 -1.39
N ARG A 99 -2.21 -0.50 -1.35
CA ARG A 99 -1.04 0.28 -1.79
C ARG A 99 -0.22 0.82 -0.64
N PHE A 100 -0.73 0.78 0.58
CA PHE A 100 -0.09 1.36 1.75
C PHE A 100 -0.09 0.40 2.94
N ASP A 101 -1.23 0.22 3.62
CA ASP A 101 -1.34 -0.57 4.85
C ASP A 101 -0.97 -2.05 4.69
N ASP A 102 -1.29 -2.64 3.54
CA ASP A 102 -0.86 -4.00 3.20
C ASP A 102 0.66 -4.08 3.04
N GLU A 103 1.28 -3.07 2.43
CA GLU A 103 2.73 -2.99 2.27
C GLU A 103 3.39 -2.78 3.64
N MET A 104 2.81 -1.90 4.48
CA MET A 104 3.26 -1.69 5.85
C MET A 104 3.16 -2.98 6.66
N THR A 105 2.06 -3.71 6.53
CA THR A 105 1.89 -5.03 7.15
C THR A 105 2.93 -6.02 6.65
N ARG A 106 3.16 -6.13 5.34
CA ARG A 106 4.13 -7.08 4.78
C ARG A 106 5.55 -6.82 5.27
N TYR A 107 6.01 -5.57 5.20
CA TYR A 107 7.34 -5.21 5.68
C TYR A 107 7.47 -5.41 7.20
N SER A 108 6.43 -5.06 7.96
CA SER A 108 6.44 -5.26 9.42
C SER A 108 6.41 -6.75 9.80
N LEU A 109 5.63 -7.58 9.11
CA LEU A 109 5.65 -9.04 9.29
C LEU A 109 7.00 -9.64 8.94
N TYR A 110 7.61 -9.20 7.83
CA TYR A 110 8.93 -9.63 7.38
C TYR A 110 10.02 -9.34 8.41
N ARG A 111 10.06 -8.13 8.96
CA ARG A 111 11.03 -7.74 10.00
C ARG A 111 10.81 -8.49 11.33
N ASN A 112 9.60 -9.04 11.54
CA ASN A 112 9.21 -9.77 12.73
C ASN A 112 9.01 -11.28 12.46
N PHE A 113 9.68 -11.82 11.42
CA PHE A 113 9.78 -13.25 11.14
C PHE A 113 8.45 -13.99 10.86
N PHE A 114 7.39 -13.26 10.48
CA PHE A 114 6.16 -13.83 9.95
C PHE A 114 6.27 -14.01 8.43
N ASP A 115 5.50 -14.96 7.87
CA ASP A 115 5.31 -15.00 6.42
C ASP A 115 4.53 -13.74 5.99
N PRO A 116 5.08 -12.87 5.13
CA PRO A 116 4.46 -11.58 4.80
C PRO A 116 3.14 -11.72 4.01
N TYR A 117 2.90 -12.88 3.40
CA TYR A 117 1.85 -13.08 2.40
C TYR A 117 0.80 -14.09 2.84
N ALA A 118 1.13 -15.03 3.73
CA ALA A 118 0.26 -16.13 4.16
C ALA A 118 -1.15 -15.67 4.56
N ARG A 119 -1.25 -14.61 5.38
CA ARG A 119 -2.52 -14.03 5.84
C ARG A 119 -3.46 -13.57 4.72
N GLU A 120 -2.92 -13.34 3.52
CA GLU A 120 -3.66 -12.81 2.37
C GLU A 120 -4.43 -13.89 1.59
N TRP A 121 -4.17 -15.18 1.85
CA TRP A 121 -4.75 -16.29 1.07
C TRP A 121 -4.94 -17.61 1.85
N GLN A 122 -4.13 -17.89 2.87
CA GLN A 122 -4.25 -19.11 3.65
C GLN A 122 -5.56 -19.12 4.46
N GLY A 123 -6.09 -20.31 4.76
CA GLY A 123 -7.34 -20.44 5.53
C GLY A 123 -8.58 -19.89 4.82
N GLY A 124 -8.52 -19.67 3.51
CA GLY A 124 -9.60 -19.02 2.75
C GLY A 124 -9.64 -17.51 2.92
N ASN A 125 -8.55 -16.90 3.40
CA ASN A 125 -8.44 -15.46 3.54
C ASN A 125 -8.35 -14.76 2.18
N SER A 126 -8.66 -13.47 2.20
CA SER A 126 -8.57 -12.60 1.03
C SER A 126 -8.24 -11.17 1.45
N ARG A 127 -8.10 -10.28 0.47
CA ARG A 127 -7.94 -8.85 0.69
C ARG A 127 -8.90 -8.08 -0.17
N TRP A 128 -9.18 -6.83 0.19
CA TRP A 128 -10.02 -5.93 -0.58
C TRP A 128 -9.69 -4.46 -0.26
N ASP A 129 -10.13 -3.53 -1.11
CA ASP A 129 -9.83 -2.11 -0.93
C ASP A 129 -11.01 -1.27 -1.40
N LEU A 130 -11.51 -0.41 -0.51
CA LEU A 130 -12.69 0.38 -0.77
C LEU A 130 -12.41 1.54 -1.74
N ILE A 131 -11.15 1.99 -1.92
CA ILE A 131 -10.87 3.15 -2.77
C ILE A 131 -11.26 2.91 -4.24
N ASP A 132 -10.97 1.73 -4.79
CA ASP A 132 -11.32 1.41 -6.18
C ASP A 132 -12.82 1.05 -6.30
N VAL A 133 -13.47 0.66 -5.19
CA VAL A 133 -14.93 0.51 -5.12
C VAL A 133 -15.62 1.87 -5.22
N VAL A 134 -15.14 2.85 -4.46
CA VAL A 134 -15.61 4.24 -4.51
C VAL A 134 -15.42 4.83 -5.90
N ARG A 135 -14.24 4.65 -6.51
CA ARG A 135 -13.98 5.08 -7.89
C ARG A 135 -14.95 4.43 -8.87
N ALA A 136 -15.22 3.14 -8.73
CA ALA A 136 -16.15 2.43 -9.60
C ALA A 136 -17.61 2.91 -9.42
N ALA A 137 -18.03 3.18 -8.19
CA ALA A 137 -19.34 3.78 -7.91
C ALA A 137 -19.46 5.15 -8.56
N TYR A 138 -18.51 6.06 -8.33
CA TYR A 138 -18.50 7.37 -8.98
C TYR A 138 -18.51 7.29 -10.51
N ALA A 139 -17.64 6.44 -11.07
CA ALA A 139 -17.49 6.31 -12.51
C ALA A 139 -18.74 5.71 -13.18
N LEU A 140 -19.26 4.61 -12.65
CA LEU A 140 -20.23 3.76 -13.35
C LEU A 140 -21.65 3.94 -12.81
N ARG A 141 -21.83 4.10 -11.50
CA ARG A 141 -23.15 4.14 -10.85
C ARG A 141 -23.20 5.23 -9.77
N PRO A 142 -23.10 6.52 -10.17
CA PRO A 142 -22.94 7.62 -9.22
C PRO A 142 -24.21 7.93 -8.42
N ASP A 143 -25.38 7.48 -8.88
CA ASP A 143 -26.67 7.84 -8.32
C ASP A 143 -26.81 7.42 -6.85
N GLY A 144 -27.40 8.29 -6.03
CA GLY A 144 -27.66 8.04 -4.62
C GLY A 144 -26.51 8.37 -3.66
N ILE A 145 -25.35 8.79 -4.17
CA ILE A 145 -24.19 9.23 -3.40
C ILE A 145 -23.85 10.67 -3.80
N VAL A 146 -23.57 11.52 -2.80
CA VAL A 146 -23.11 12.89 -3.01
C VAL A 146 -21.60 12.87 -3.22
N TRP A 147 -21.15 13.39 -4.35
CA TRP A 147 -19.74 13.44 -4.72
C TRP A 147 -19.17 14.85 -4.49
N PRO A 148 -18.37 15.08 -3.43
CA PRO A 148 -17.86 16.40 -3.10
C PRO A 148 -16.90 16.91 -4.18
N ILE A 149 -16.89 18.23 -4.36
CA ILE A 149 -16.03 18.94 -5.30
C ILE A 149 -15.01 19.77 -4.51
N ASP A 150 -13.75 19.68 -4.90
CA ASP A 150 -12.62 20.43 -4.37
C ASP A 150 -11.84 21.01 -5.56
N ASP A 151 -11.60 22.32 -5.57
CA ASP A 151 -11.00 23.05 -6.71
C ASP A 151 -11.58 22.69 -8.10
N GLY A 152 -12.91 22.59 -8.17
CA GLY A 152 -13.64 22.28 -9.40
C GLY A 152 -13.55 20.82 -9.87
N ARG A 153 -12.99 19.92 -9.06
CA ARG A 153 -12.88 18.48 -9.37
C ARG A 153 -13.47 17.63 -8.27
N VAL A 154 -13.99 16.44 -8.61
CA VAL A 154 -14.46 15.50 -7.60
C VAL A 154 -13.30 15.01 -6.76
N THR A 155 -13.45 15.08 -5.45
CA THR A 155 -12.49 14.54 -4.48
C THR A 155 -13.01 13.24 -3.88
N LEU A 156 -12.13 12.24 -3.81
CA LEU A 156 -12.40 10.95 -3.17
C LEU A 156 -11.61 10.82 -1.87
N LYS A 157 -11.35 11.92 -1.17
CA LYS A 157 -10.80 11.88 0.18
C LYS A 157 -11.90 11.44 1.17
N LEU A 158 -11.56 10.55 2.11
CA LEU A 158 -12.54 9.89 2.97
C LEU A 158 -13.30 10.91 3.82
N GLU A 159 -12.60 11.90 4.38
CA GLU A 159 -13.14 13.00 5.18
C GLU A 159 -14.09 13.92 4.41
N ARG A 160 -13.84 14.10 3.11
CA ARG A 160 -14.74 14.90 2.25
C ARG A 160 -15.98 14.11 1.85
N LEU A 161 -15.82 12.82 1.53
CA LEU A 161 -16.93 11.95 1.13
C LEU A 161 -17.91 11.71 2.27
N THR A 162 -17.40 11.40 3.45
CA THR A 162 -18.21 11.19 4.66
C THR A 162 -19.02 12.43 5.02
N ALA A 163 -18.36 13.60 5.11
CA ALA A 163 -19.03 14.87 5.38
C ALA A 163 -20.14 15.19 4.37
N ALA A 164 -19.88 14.99 3.06
CA ALA A 164 -20.85 15.27 2.01
C ALA A 164 -22.08 14.34 2.03
N ASN A 165 -21.96 13.16 2.64
CA ASN A 165 -23.02 12.16 2.72
C ASN A 165 -23.63 12.02 4.13
N GLY A 166 -23.32 12.95 5.05
CA GLY A 166 -23.87 12.94 6.41
C GLY A 166 -23.39 11.76 7.26
N ILE A 167 -22.19 11.23 6.98
CA ILE A 167 -21.56 10.17 7.76
C ILE A 167 -20.65 10.84 8.80
N ASP A 168 -20.81 10.45 10.06
CA ASP A 168 -19.91 10.88 11.13
C ASP A 168 -18.51 10.27 10.95
N HIS A 169 -17.49 11.11 11.13
CA HIS A 169 -16.09 10.76 10.93
C HIS A 169 -15.22 11.15 12.14
N GLY A 170 -15.83 11.47 13.30
CA GLY A 170 -15.08 11.72 14.53
C GLY A 170 -13.89 12.67 14.33
N GLN A 171 -12.70 12.24 14.76
CA GLN A 171 -11.44 12.90 14.45
C GLN A 171 -10.80 12.23 13.23
N ALA A 172 -10.74 12.93 12.09
CA ALA A 172 -10.00 12.43 10.94
C ALA A 172 -8.52 12.24 11.29
N HIS A 173 -7.88 11.22 10.72
CA HIS A 173 -6.49 10.84 11.05
C HIS A 173 -6.32 10.31 12.50
N ASP A 174 -7.40 9.74 13.03
CA ASP A 174 -7.36 8.72 14.07
C ASP A 174 -7.80 7.40 13.43
N ALA A 175 -6.91 6.40 13.44
CA ALA A 175 -7.13 5.14 12.73
C ALA A 175 -8.51 4.51 13.03
N LEU A 176 -9.02 4.58 14.26
CA LEU A 176 -10.31 3.97 14.60
C LEU A 176 -11.49 4.74 13.97
N SER A 177 -11.41 6.07 13.95
CA SER A 177 -12.38 6.94 13.29
C SER A 177 -12.39 6.69 11.77
N ASP A 178 -11.22 6.57 11.15
CA ASP A 178 -11.06 6.29 9.72
C ASP A 178 -11.58 4.89 9.34
N VAL A 179 -11.38 3.87 10.20
CA VAL A 179 -11.98 2.54 10.02
C VAL A 179 -13.51 2.59 10.08
N ARG A 180 -14.09 3.29 11.06
CA ARG A 180 -15.56 3.44 11.17
C ARG A 180 -16.15 4.18 9.98
N ALA A 181 -15.50 5.26 9.54
CA ALA A 181 -15.85 6.00 8.33
C ALA A 181 -15.81 5.11 7.08
N THR A 182 -14.77 4.28 6.95
CA THR A 182 -14.63 3.32 5.84
C THR A 182 -15.79 2.31 5.82
N ILE A 183 -16.14 1.73 6.97
CA ILE A 183 -17.28 0.80 7.09
C ILE A 183 -18.59 1.50 6.72
N ALA A 184 -18.83 2.71 7.22
CA ALA A 184 -20.03 3.48 6.92
C ALA A 184 -20.15 3.84 5.44
N LEU A 185 -19.04 4.20 4.78
CA LEU A 185 -19.02 4.42 3.34
C LEU A 185 -19.27 3.13 2.54
N ALA A 186 -18.73 1.99 3.00
CA ALA A 186 -19.02 0.70 2.40
C ALA A 186 -20.52 0.34 2.52
N ARG A 187 -21.15 0.59 3.67
CA ARG A 187 -22.61 0.45 3.87
C ARG A 187 -23.39 1.36 2.92
N LEU A 188 -23.01 2.63 2.80
CA LEU A 188 -23.65 3.57 1.87
C LEU A 188 -23.62 3.06 0.42
N ILE A 189 -22.46 2.59 -0.06
CA ILE A 189 -22.32 2.06 -1.42
C ILE A 189 -23.15 0.79 -1.59
N ARG A 190 -23.15 -0.09 -0.60
CA ARG A 190 -23.97 -1.31 -0.61
C ARG A 190 -25.46 -1.00 -0.69
N ASP A 191 -25.93 0.00 0.06
CA ASP A 191 -27.34 0.38 0.10
C ASP A 191 -27.80 1.06 -1.20
N LYS A 192 -26.97 1.95 -1.75
CA LYS A 192 -27.32 2.71 -2.97
C LYS A 192 -27.06 1.93 -4.24
N GLN A 193 -26.04 1.09 -4.27
CA GLN A 193 -25.57 0.35 -5.45
C GLN A 193 -25.24 -1.13 -5.13
N PRO A 194 -26.22 -1.93 -4.64
CA PRO A 194 -25.97 -3.28 -4.13
C PRO A 194 -25.36 -4.23 -5.17
N LYS A 195 -25.86 -4.18 -6.42
CA LYS A 195 -25.33 -5.02 -7.51
C LYS A 195 -23.87 -4.70 -7.84
N LEU A 196 -23.48 -3.43 -7.77
CA LEU A 196 -22.10 -3.01 -8.01
C LEU A 196 -21.21 -3.48 -6.85
N TYR A 197 -21.64 -3.25 -5.60
CA TYR A 197 -20.94 -3.70 -4.41
C TYR A 197 -20.68 -5.21 -4.44
N ASP A 198 -21.72 -6.01 -4.67
CA ASP A 198 -21.63 -7.48 -4.70
C ASP A 198 -20.67 -7.97 -5.80
N TRP A 199 -20.73 -7.34 -6.98
CA TRP A 199 -19.86 -7.70 -8.10
C TRP A 199 -18.39 -7.35 -7.79
N LEU A 200 -18.12 -6.17 -7.25
CA LEU A 200 -16.78 -5.73 -6.86
C LEU A 200 -16.20 -6.55 -5.70
N PHE A 201 -17.03 -6.90 -4.73
CA PHE A 201 -16.62 -7.76 -3.63
C PHE A 201 -16.19 -9.13 -4.17
N LYS A 202 -16.95 -9.74 -5.09
CA LYS A 202 -16.55 -11.01 -5.75
C LYS A 202 -15.25 -10.85 -6.55
N LEU A 203 -15.05 -9.69 -7.19
CA LEU A 203 -13.87 -9.39 -8.00
C LEU A 203 -12.57 -9.24 -7.19
N ARG A 204 -12.63 -9.23 -5.85
CA ARG A 204 -11.42 -9.33 -5.01
C ARG A 204 -10.64 -10.63 -5.23
N SER A 205 -11.32 -11.68 -5.71
CA SER A 205 -10.68 -12.95 -6.06
C SER A 205 -9.93 -12.84 -7.38
N LYS A 206 -8.65 -13.24 -7.37
CA LYS A 206 -7.82 -13.36 -8.57
C LYS A 206 -8.51 -14.17 -9.67
N GLN A 207 -9.19 -15.27 -9.33
CA GLN A 207 -9.90 -16.08 -10.32
C GLN A 207 -11.04 -15.30 -10.97
N LYS A 208 -11.79 -14.52 -10.20
CA LYS A 208 -12.90 -13.71 -10.73
C LYS A 208 -12.41 -12.58 -11.65
N VAL A 209 -11.26 -12.00 -11.35
CA VAL A 209 -10.57 -11.07 -12.27
C VAL A 209 -10.19 -11.77 -13.57
N MET A 210 -9.56 -12.95 -13.49
CA MET A 210 -9.17 -13.75 -14.66
C MET A 210 -10.35 -14.09 -15.56
N ASP A 211 -11.51 -14.42 -14.98
CA ASP A 211 -12.73 -14.74 -15.73
C ASP A 211 -13.16 -13.59 -16.66
N GLN A 212 -12.84 -12.33 -16.32
CA GLN A 212 -13.16 -11.13 -17.11
C GLN A 212 -12.13 -10.82 -18.22
N ILE A 213 -10.94 -11.43 -18.19
CA ILE A 213 -9.84 -11.08 -19.08
C ILE A 213 -9.85 -11.98 -20.31
N ARG A 214 -9.86 -11.37 -21.49
CA ARG A 214 -9.58 -12.04 -22.77
C ARG A 214 -8.59 -11.17 -23.53
N LEU A 215 -7.51 -11.78 -24.02
CA LEU A 215 -6.52 -11.06 -24.82
C LEU A 215 -7.20 -10.50 -26.07
N LEU A 216 -6.83 -9.27 -26.43
CA LEU A 216 -7.33 -8.53 -27.58
C LEU A 216 -8.84 -8.24 -27.56
N GLN A 217 -9.49 -8.42 -26.41
CA GLN A 217 -10.87 -8.00 -26.22
C GLN A 217 -10.92 -6.77 -25.31
N PRO A 218 -11.40 -5.61 -25.79
CA PRO A 218 -11.51 -4.42 -24.96
C PRO A 218 -12.35 -4.64 -23.70
N MET A 219 -11.92 -4.04 -22.60
CA MET A 219 -12.60 -4.08 -21.32
C MET A 219 -12.51 -2.73 -20.60
N VAL A 220 -13.41 -2.50 -19.65
CA VAL A 220 -13.37 -1.34 -18.75
C VAL A 220 -12.39 -1.64 -17.62
N HIS A 221 -11.58 -0.66 -17.24
CA HIS A 221 -10.74 -0.71 -16.06
C HIS A 221 -10.91 0.59 -15.26
N ILE A 222 -11.15 0.46 -13.95
CA ILE A 222 -11.16 1.60 -13.02
C ILE A 222 -9.84 1.61 -12.26
N SER A 223 -9.16 2.76 -12.22
CA SER A 223 -7.88 2.89 -11.54
C SER A 223 -7.56 4.34 -11.20
N GLY A 224 -6.99 4.55 -10.01
CA GLY A 224 -6.35 5.82 -9.64
C GLY A 224 -5.19 6.27 -10.56
N ARG A 225 -4.70 5.41 -11.46
CA ARG A 225 -3.72 5.78 -12.49
C ARG A 225 -4.34 6.53 -13.68
N PHE A 226 -5.66 6.42 -13.87
CA PHE A 226 -6.39 7.31 -14.75
C PHE A 226 -6.75 8.58 -13.98
N SER A 227 -6.65 9.74 -14.61
CA SER A 227 -6.84 11.02 -13.93
C SER A 227 -8.26 11.18 -13.39
N ALA A 228 -8.42 12.02 -12.36
CA ALA A 228 -9.73 12.41 -11.85
C ALA A 228 -10.60 13.06 -12.95
N ALA A 229 -9.98 13.77 -13.90
CA ALA A 229 -10.65 14.33 -15.07
C ALA A 229 -11.29 13.26 -15.99
N ARG A 230 -10.75 12.04 -16.00
CA ARG A 230 -11.32 10.87 -16.70
C ARG A 230 -12.24 10.05 -15.79
N SER A 231 -12.62 10.58 -14.64
CA SER A 231 -13.38 9.86 -13.61
C SER A 231 -12.76 8.51 -13.22
N TYR A 232 -11.43 8.38 -13.33
CA TYR A 232 -10.69 7.15 -13.07
C TYR A 232 -11.03 5.98 -14.01
N VAL A 233 -11.68 6.23 -15.15
CA VAL A 233 -12.09 5.22 -16.15
C VAL A 233 -11.08 5.12 -17.28
N GLY A 234 -10.73 3.88 -17.64
CA GLY A 234 -10.06 3.54 -18.88
C GLY A 234 -10.83 2.45 -19.63
N VAL A 235 -10.86 2.57 -20.96
CA VAL A 235 -11.19 1.46 -21.85
C VAL A 235 -9.85 0.93 -22.34
N VAL A 236 -9.54 -0.33 -22.01
CA VAL A 236 -8.20 -0.90 -22.20
C VAL A 236 -8.27 -2.18 -23.04
N LEU A 237 -7.20 -2.44 -23.79
CA LEU A 237 -7.02 -3.67 -24.56
C LEU A 237 -5.96 -4.56 -23.89
N PRO A 238 -6.31 -5.73 -23.36
CA PRO A 238 -5.34 -6.73 -22.90
C PRO A 238 -4.44 -7.19 -24.05
N LEU A 239 -3.13 -6.96 -23.94
CA LEU A 239 -2.17 -7.31 -24.99
C LEU A 239 -1.48 -8.64 -24.72
N ALA A 240 -0.85 -8.77 -23.55
CA ALA A 240 -0.07 -9.94 -23.17
C ALA A 240 0.05 -10.06 -21.65
N TRP A 241 0.40 -11.26 -21.18
CA TRP A 241 0.86 -11.44 -19.81
C TRP A 241 2.31 -10.98 -19.68
N HIS A 242 2.65 -10.39 -18.54
CA HIS A 242 4.01 -9.95 -18.26
C HIS A 242 4.98 -11.14 -18.26
N PRO A 243 6.17 -11.04 -18.87
CA PRO A 243 7.09 -12.19 -19.05
C PRO A 243 7.63 -12.76 -17.73
N ARG A 244 7.84 -11.90 -16.72
CA ARG A 244 8.34 -12.30 -15.38
C ARG A 244 7.26 -12.37 -14.29
N ASN A 245 6.42 -11.34 -14.19
CA ASN A 245 5.38 -11.27 -13.16
C ASN A 245 4.07 -11.95 -13.62
N ARG A 246 3.85 -13.20 -13.21
CA ARG A 246 2.62 -13.97 -13.49
C ARG A 246 1.29 -13.34 -13.04
N ASN A 247 1.35 -12.30 -12.20
CA ASN A 247 0.17 -11.57 -11.73
C ASN A 247 -0.04 -10.25 -12.48
N ALA A 248 0.78 -9.90 -13.47
CA ALA A 248 0.67 -8.65 -14.20
C ALA A 248 0.19 -8.90 -15.64
N LEU A 249 -0.88 -8.22 -16.02
CA LEU A 249 -1.39 -8.15 -17.38
C LEU A 249 -0.96 -6.82 -18.00
N ILE A 250 -0.34 -6.89 -19.18
CA ILE A 250 0.00 -5.71 -19.98
C ILE A 250 -1.23 -5.31 -20.78
N VAL A 251 -1.69 -4.08 -20.59
CA VAL A 251 -2.84 -3.52 -21.32
C VAL A 251 -2.46 -2.24 -22.05
N CYS A 252 -3.11 -2.00 -23.18
CA CYS A 252 -3.07 -0.71 -23.87
C CYS A 252 -4.24 0.18 -23.44
N ASP A 253 -4.00 1.44 -23.08
CA ASP A 253 -5.06 2.42 -22.84
C ASP A 253 -5.58 2.98 -24.17
N LEU A 254 -6.80 2.58 -24.56
CA LEU A 254 -7.39 2.95 -25.85
C LEU A 254 -7.82 4.43 -25.91
N HIS A 255 -7.74 5.19 -24.82
CA HIS A 255 -7.90 6.65 -24.87
C HIS A 255 -6.74 7.36 -25.55
N LEU A 256 -5.56 6.74 -25.56
CA LEU A 256 -4.37 7.27 -26.19
C LEU A 256 -4.21 6.67 -27.59
N ASP A 257 -3.53 7.38 -28.49
CA ASP A 257 -3.22 6.86 -29.82
C ASP A 257 -2.13 5.77 -29.72
N PRO A 258 -2.40 4.52 -30.15
CA PRO A 258 -1.41 3.46 -30.14
C PRO A 258 -0.31 3.62 -31.21
N GLN A 259 -0.36 4.64 -32.07
CA GLN A 259 0.59 4.77 -33.18
C GLN A 259 2.06 4.77 -32.71
N GLY A 260 2.38 5.47 -31.61
CA GLY A 260 3.73 5.45 -31.04
C GLY A 260 4.19 4.04 -30.60
N LEU A 261 3.26 3.21 -30.10
CA LEU A 261 3.55 1.81 -29.79
C LEU A 261 3.85 0.99 -31.05
N LEU A 262 3.35 1.37 -32.22
CA LEU A 262 3.63 0.68 -33.48
C LEU A 262 4.95 1.12 -34.10
N ASP A 263 5.20 2.43 -34.10
CA ASP A 263 6.32 3.04 -34.85
C ASP A 263 7.67 2.94 -34.12
N GLN A 264 7.67 2.95 -32.79
CA GLN A 264 8.91 3.04 -32.00
C GLN A 264 9.44 1.66 -31.59
N ASP A 265 10.74 1.56 -31.33
CA ASP A 265 11.38 0.35 -30.83
C ASP A 265 11.16 0.14 -29.32
N ALA A 266 11.49 -1.06 -28.82
CA ALA A 266 11.26 -1.44 -27.43
C ALA A 266 12.04 -0.56 -26.44
N GLU A 267 13.28 -0.19 -26.75
CA GLU A 267 14.16 0.54 -25.82
C GLU A 267 13.69 1.99 -25.66
N THR A 268 13.34 2.65 -26.77
CA THR A 268 12.74 3.98 -26.75
C THR A 268 11.44 4.02 -25.93
N LEU A 269 10.56 3.03 -26.14
CA LEU A 269 9.30 2.93 -25.39
C LEU A 269 9.53 2.65 -23.90
N ARG A 270 10.52 1.81 -23.58
CA ARG A 270 10.91 1.50 -22.19
C ARG A 270 11.43 2.73 -21.47
N GLN A 271 12.36 3.46 -22.07
CA GLN A 271 12.88 4.70 -21.52
C GLN A 271 11.73 5.67 -21.20
N ARG A 272 10.85 5.94 -22.18
CA ARG A 272 9.70 6.83 -22.01
C ARG A 272 8.70 6.38 -20.96
N LEU A 273 8.47 5.07 -20.82
CA LEU A 273 7.56 4.52 -19.81
C LEU A 273 8.05 4.80 -18.38
N TYR A 274 9.37 4.91 -18.19
CA TYR A 274 10.00 5.15 -16.89
C TYR A 274 10.50 6.59 -16.68
N THR A 275 10.48 7.44 -17.71
CA THR A 275 10.74 8.89 -17.59
C THR A 275 9.56 9.60 -16.93
N ARG A 276 9.83 10.44 -15.93
CA ARG A 276 8.78 11.25 -15.29
C ARG A 276 8.23 12.25 -16.31
N ARG A 277 6.93 12.54 -16.18
CA ARG A 277 6.23 13.41 -17.14
C ARG A 277 6.82 14.83 -17.22
N ASP A 278 7.36 15.34 -16.12
CA ASP A 278 7.96 16.68 -16.05
C ASP A 278 9.31 16.74 -16.78
N ASP A 279 9.91 15.58 -17.08
CA ASP A 279 11.17 15.43 -17.80
C ASP A 279 10.95 15.13 -19.30
N TRP A 280 9.70 15.15 -19.79
CA TRP A 280 9.39 14.88 -21.20
C TRP A 280 9.77 16.06 -22.09
N VAL A 281 10.27 15.75 -23.27
CA VAL A 281 10.50 16.78 -24.31
C VAL A 281 9.15 17.22 -24.87
N GLU A 282 9.03 18.51 -25.18
CA GLU A 282 7.82 19.08 -25.76
C GLU A 282 7.39 18.31 -27.03
N GLY A 283 6.13 17.85 -27.07
CA GLY A 283 5.59 17.04 -28.16
C GLY A 283 5.72 15.52 -27.97
N GLU A 284 6.40 15.03 -26.93
CA GLU A 284 6.41 13.60 -26.61
C GLU A 284 5.04 13.13 -26.09
N MET A 285 4.57 12.02 -26.65
CA MET A 285 3.30 11.40 -26.30
C MET A 285 3.51 10.28 -25.28
N PRO A 286 2.58 10.09 -24.33
CA PRO A 286 2.61 8.99 -23.38
C PRO A 286 2.66 7.64 -24.09
N VAL A 287 3.52 6.72 -23.61
CA VAL A 287 3.43 5.30 -24.00
C VAL A 287 2.08 4.76 -23.50
N PRO A 288 1.19 4.26 -24.37
CA PRO A 288 -0.17 3.91 -23.99
C PRO A 288 -0.24 2.53 -23.32
N LEU A 289 0.73 2.18 -22.49
CA LEU A 289 0.84 0.90 -21.80
C LEU A 289 0.65 1.07 -20.29
N LYS A 290 -0.01 0.08 -19.69
CA LYS A 290 -0.21 -0.01 -18.24
C LYS A 290 -0.17 -1.47 -17.81
N LEU A 291 0.30 -1.72 -16.59
CA LEU A 291 0.14 -3.01 -15.92
C LEU A 291 -1.16 -3.05 -15.08
N ILE A 292 -1.90 -4.14 -15.18
CA ILE A 292 -2.99 -4.52 -14.27
C ILE A 292 -2.52 -5.70 -13.44
N HIS A 293 -2.42 -5.52 -12.12
CA HIS A 293 -2.03 -6.59 -11.20
C HIS A 293 -3.25 -7.33 -10.68
N ILE A 294 -3.47 -8.56 -11.12
CA ILE A 294 -4.69 -9.36 -10.82
C ILE A 294 -4.78 -9.80 -9.36
N ASN A 295 -3.68 -9.70 -8.60
CA ASN A 295 -3.62 -9.98 -7.15
C ASN A 295 -3.79 -8.72 -6.27
N ARG A 296 -4.13 -7.56 -6.87
CA ARG A 296 -4.38 -6.29 -6.18
C ARG A 296 -5.81 -5.79 -6.40
N CYS A 297 -6.77 -6.71 -6.39
CA CYS A 297 -8.21 -6.45 -6.53
C CYS A 297 -8.58 -5.44 -7.65
N PRO A 298 -8.02 -5.55 -8.88
CA PRO A 298 -8.25 -4.55 -9.90
C PRO A 298 -9.70 -4.58 -10.36
N VAL A 299 -10.30 -3.41 -10.52
CA VAL A 299 -11.64 -3.29 -11.08
C VAL A 299 -11.57 -3.41 -12.59
N VAL A 300 -12.05 -4.54 -13.13
CA VAL A 300 -12.13 -4.84 -14.56
C VAL A 300 -13.49 -5.40 -14.93
N ALA A 301 -14.12 -4.88 -15.99
CA ALA A 301 -15.47 -5.25 -16.39
C ALA A 301 -15.63 -5.33 -17.91
N PRO A 302 -16.59 -6.10 -18.45
CA PRO A 302 -16.90 -6.06 -19.88
C PRO A 302 -17.44 -4.69 -20.29
N LEU A 303 -17.29 -4.31 -21.56
CA LEU A 303 -17.79 -3.01 -22.06
C LEU A 303 -19.30 -2.81 -21.85
N SER A 304 -20.08 -3.89 -21.78
CA SER A 304 -21.53 -3.86 -21.58
C SER A 304 -21.98 -3.19 -20.27
N VAL A 305 -21.07 -2.97 -19.31
CA VAL A 305 -21.41 -2.22 -18.09
C VAL A 305 -21.58 -0.72 -18.34
N LEU A 306 -21.00 -0.20 -19.44
CA LEU A 306 -21.10 1.20 -19.87
C LEU A 306 -22.42 1.40 -20.62
N ARG A 307 -23.43 1.92 -19.94
CA ARG A 307 -24.70 2.31 -20.56
C ARG A 307 -24.48 3.52 -21.49
N ALA A 308 -25.40 3.76 -22.43
CA ALA A 308 -25.30 4.92 -23.33
C ALA A 308 -25.18 6.24 -22.56
N GLU A 309 -25.94 6.40 -21.47
CA GLU A 309 -25.86 7.56 -20.58
C GLU A 309 -24.50 7.68 -19.86
N ASP A 310 -23.87 6.56 -19.50
CA ASP A 310 -22.53 6.56 -18.90
C ASP A 310 -21.49 6.98 -19.95
N GLN A 311 -21.58 6.44 -21.17
CA GLN A 311 -20.68 6.80 -22.28
C GLN A 311 -20.76 8.29 -22.60
N GLN A 312 -21.98 8.85 -22.62
CA GLN A 312 -22.18 10.28 -22.86
C GLN A 312 -21.66 11.14 -21.70
N ARG A 313 -22.00 10.79 -20.45
CA ARG A 313 -21.55 11.52 -19.25
C ARG A 313 -20.03 11.52 -19.11
N LEU A 314 -19.39 10.39 -19.41
CA LEU A 314 -17.94 10.19 -19.34
C LEU A 314 -17.21 10.64 -20.62
N GLN A 315 -17.95 11.06 -21.66
CA GLN A 315 -17.41 11.50 -22.96
C GLN A 315 -16.51 10.45 -23.63
N LEU A 316 -16.94 9.18 -23.61
CA LEU A 316 -16.17 8.06 -24.16
C LEU A 316 -16.40 7.93 -25.67
N ASP A 317 -15.34 8.03 -26.47
CA ASP A 317 -15.39 7.79 -27.91
C ASP A 317 -15.23 6.29 -28.22
N MET A 318 -16.33 5.55 -28.05
CA MET A 318 -16.34 4.09 -28.24
C MET A 318 -16.02 3.68 -29.68
N ALA A 319 -16.33 4.52 -30.68
CA ALA A 319 -16.01 4.26 -32.07
C ALA A 319 -14.50 4.34 -32.30
N GLN A 320 -13.85 5.38 -31.78
CA GLN A 320 -12.39 5.52 -31.84
C GLN A 320 -11.68 4.40 -31.06
N TYR A 321 -12.18 4.00 -29.89
CA TYR A 321 -11.58 2.90 -29.13
C TYR A 321 -11.69 1.57 -29.89
N GLY A 322 -12.81 1.31 -30.56
CA GLY A 322 -12.98 0.17 -31.44
C GLY A 322 -11.99 0.17 -32.62
N ALA A 323 -11.81 1.31 -33.28
CA ALA A 323 -10.86 1.46 -34.39
C ALA A 323 -9.40 1.23 -33.93
N ARG A 324 -9.02 1.76 -32.75
CA ARG A 324 -7.70 1.55 -32.16
C ARG A 324 -7.46 0.10 -31.76
N ALA A 325 -8.48 -0.56 -31.20
CA ALA A 325 -8.40 -1.98 -30.84
C ALA A 325 -8.23 -2.88 -32.07
N LEU A 326 -8.95 -2.60 -33.16
CA LEU A 326 -8.79 -3.31 -34.43
C LEU A 326 -7.39 -3.11 -35.01
N ARG A 327 -6.90 -1.86 -35.07
CA ARG A 327 -5.54 -1.55 -35.53
C ARG A 327 -4.48 -2.34 -34.76
N LEU A 328 -4.58 -2.39 -33.44
CA LEU A 328 -3.66 -3.18 -32.60
C LEU A 328 -3.81 -4.68 -32.84
N SER A 329 -5.03 -5.17 -33.03
CA SER A 329 -5.28 -6.60 -33.30
C SER A 329 -4.69 -7.04 -34.64
N ASP A 330 -4.78 -6.20 -35.67
CA ASP A 330 -4.23 -6.47 -37.00
C ASP A 330 -2.69 -6.34 -37.03
N ALA A 331 -2.12 -5.45 -36.21
CA ALA A 331 -0.68 -5.20 -36.15
C ALA A 331 0.07 -6.06 -35.11
N GLN A 332 -0.47 -7.21 -34.69
CA GLN A 332 0.12 -8.07 -33.66
C GLN A 332 1.59 -8.44 -33.94
N GLU A 333 1.92 -8.75 -35.19
CA GLU A 333 3.29 -9.10 -35.60
C GLU A 333 4.29 -7.95 -35.37
N VAL A 334 3.82 -6.71 -35.31
CA VAL A 334 4.66 -5.51 -35.12
C VAL A 334 4.98 -5.25 -33.64
N TRP A 335 4.04 -5.51 -32.73
CA TRP A 335 4.19 -5.12 -31.32
C TRP A 335 4.33 -6.26 -30.34
N ARG A 336 3.97 -7.52 -30.68
CA ARG A 336 3.92 -8.63 -29.71
C ARG A 336 5.25 -8.83 -28.98
N ASP A 337 6.33 -9.05 -29.73
CA ASP A 337 7.66 -9.29 -29.14
C ASP A 337 8.22 -8.02 -28.51
N LYS A 338 7.93 -6.87 -29.10
CA LYS A 338 8.32 -5.55 -28.59
C LYS A 338 7.74 -5.28 -27.19
N VAL A 339 6.46 -5.57 -26.98
CA VAL A 339 5.80 -5.40 -25.68
C VAL A 339 6.40 -6.34 -24.62
N LEU A 340 6.74 -7.57 -24.98
CA LEU A 340 7.43 -8.48 -24.06
C LEU A 340 8.85 -7.98 -23.73
N ALA A 341 9.59 -7.48 -24.72
CA ALA A 341 10.93 -6.93 -24.54
C ALA A 341 10.96 -5.71 -23.60
N ILE A 342 9.97 -4.80 -23.70
CA ILE A 342 9.84 -3.62 -22.80
C ILE A 342 9.84 -4.03 -21.31
N TYR A 343 9.25 -5.19 -20.99
CA TYR A 343 9.08 -5.69 -19.62
C TYR A 343 10.00 -6.86 -19.25
N ALA A 344 11.00 -7.18 -20.08
CA ALA A 344 11.93 -8.28 -19.82
C ALA A 344 12.97 -7.96 -18.74
N HIS A 345 13.38 -6.70 -18.64
CA HIS A 345 14.42 -6.22 -17.72
C HIS A 345 13.83 -5.34 -16.62
N GLU A 346 14.37 -5.48 -15.41
CA GLU A 346 14.08 -4.62 -14.26
C GLU A 346 15.36 -3.85 -13.93
N ASP A 347 15.37 -2.54 -14.19
CA ASP A 347 16.46 -1.65 -13.81
C ASP A 347 16.13 -1.09 -12.41
N PHE A 348 16.25 -1.91 -11.38
CA PHE A 348 16.14 -1.45 -10.00
C PHE A 348 17.53 -1.42 -9.36
N THR A 349 17.88 -0.31 -8.73
CA THR A 349 19.06 -0.25 -7.87
C THR A 349 18.73 -1.02 -6.58
N PRO A 350 19.34 -2.18 -6.34
CA PRO A 350 19.06 -2.96 -5.14
C PRO A 350 19.42 -2.13 -3.88
N SER A 351 18.69 -2.34 -2.79
CA SER A 351 19.09 -1.80 -1.49
C SER A 351 20.01 -2.79 -0.81
N GLU A 352 21.05 -2.31 -0.15
CA GLU A 352 21.92 -3.15 0.69
C GLU A 352 21.29 -3.44 2.07
N ASP A 353 20.22 -2.73 2.45
CA ASP A 353 19.55 -2.90 3.73
C ASP A 353 18.58 -4.10 3.70
N PRO A 354 18.80 -5.18 4.48
CA PRO A 354 17.99 -6.39 4.40
C PRO A 354 16.52 -6.17 4.77
N GLU A 355 16.18 -5.14 5.56
CA GLU A 355 14.79 -4.77 5.86
C GLU A 355 14.02 -4.29 4.63
N GLN A 356 14.75 -3.82 3.64
CA GLN A 356 14.26 -3.21 2.41
C GLN A 356 14.27 -4.19 1.23
N GLN A 357 14.69 -5.42 1.45
CA GLN A 357 14.86 -6.47 0.44
C GLN A 357 13.69 -7.48 0.43
N LEU A 358 12.52 -7.15 0.99
CA LEU A 358 11.34 -8.02 1.02
C LEU A 358 11.00 -8.61 -0.36
N TYR A 359 11.15 -7.82 -1.42
CA TYR A 359 10.81 -8.19 -2.79
C TYR A 359 11.97 -8.75 -3.62
N ASP A 360 13.16 -8.88 -3.03
CA ASP A 360 14.37 -9.38 -3.73
C ASP A 360 14.41 -10.92 -3.81
N GLY A 361 13.49 -11.59 -3.11
CA GLY A 361 13.34 -13.05 -3.17
C GLY A 361 12.43 -13.58 -2.07
N PHE A 362 11.72 -14.67 -2.35
CA PHE A 362 10.95 -15.39 -1.33
C PHE A 362 11.88 -16.18 -0.40
N ILE A 363 11.61 -16.12 0.90
CA ILE A 363 12.29 -16.98 1.89
C ILE A 363 11.93 -18.45 1.61
N GLY A 364 12.95 -19.29 1.51
CA GLY A 364 12.82 -20.73 1.24
C GLY A 364 12.11 -21.49 2.37
N ASP A 365 11.61 -22.70 2.08
CA ASP A 365 10.80 -23.45 3.03
C ASP A 365 11.54 -23.86 4.31
N ARG A 366 12.88 -24.07 4.22
CA ARG A 366 13.72 -24.38 5.39
C ARG A 366 13.78 -23.17 6.33
N ASP A 367 14.15 -22.01 5.79
CA ASP A 367 14.21 -20.77 6.55
C ASP A 367 12.84 -20.31 7.05
N ARG A 368 11.75 -20.55 6.30
CA ARG A 368 10.40 -20.24 6.80
C ARG A 368 10.09 -20.97 8.12
N ARG A 369 10.50 -22.24 8.25
CA ARG A 369 10.36 -23.00 9.51
C ARG A 369 11.28 -22.48 10.61
N LEU A 370 12.48 -22.01 10.27
CA LEU A 370 13.36 -21.34 11.23
C LEU A 370 12.75 -20.01 11.71
N CYS A 371 12.16 -19.22 10.82
CA CYS A 371 11.43 -18.00 11.18
C CYS A 371 10.25 -18.29 12.13
N GLU A 372 9.53 -19.40 11.91
CA GLU A 372 8.50 -19.86 12.85
C GLU A 372 9.09 -20.17 14.24
N GLN A 373 10.23 -20.86 14.29
CA GLN A 373 10.94 -21.16 15.53
C GLN A 373 11.41 -19.88 16.25
N VAL A 374 12.02 -18.93 15.53
CA VAL A 374 12.42 -17.61 16.06
C VAL A 374 11.27 -16.93 16.79
N ARG A 375 10.07 -16.91 16.20
CA ARG A 375 8.89 -16.25 16.82
C ARG A 375 8.38 -16.95 18.08
N THR A 376 8.63 -18.25 18.22
CA THR A 376 8.16 -19.05 19.37
C THR A 376 9.24 -19.29 20.42
N ALA A 377 10.49 -18.97 20.12
CA ALA A 377 11.62 -19.16 21.03
C ALA A 377 11.57 -18.15 22.18
N ASP A 378 12.13 -18.56 23.32
CA ASP A 378 12.36 -17.62 24.42
C ASP A 378 13.39 -16.56 23.98
N PRO A 379 13.22 -15.27 24.32
CA PRO A 379 14.15 -14.23 23.92
C PRO A 379 15.62 -14.50 24.31
N MET A 380 15.88 -15.18 25.43
CA MET A 380 17.24 -15.57 25.83
C MET A 380 17.82 -16.65 24.91
N GLN A 381 16.99 -17.55 24.39
CA GLN A 381 17.44 -18.58 23.43
C GLN A 381 17.84 -17.96 22.10
N LEU A 382 17.15 -16.89 21.66
CA LEU A 382 17.52 -16.15 20.45
C LEU A 382 18.97 -15.65 20.48
N ALA A 383 19.52 -15.35 21.67
CA ALA A 383 20.88 -14.88 21.87
C ALA A 383 21.94 -16.01 21.92
N GLN A 384 21.54 -17.23 22.28
CA GLN A 384 22.47 -18.33 22.59
C GLN A 384 22.58 -19.36 21.47
N GLU A 385 21.54 -19.52 20.66
CA GLU A 385 21.48 -20.54 19.61
C GLU A 385 22.12 -20.05 18.31
N GLN A 386 22.78 -20.97 17.59
CA GLN A 386 23.18 -20.73 16.21
C GLN A 386 21.97 -20.96 15.30
N TRP A 387 21.59 -19.94 14.53
CA TRP A 387 20.49 -20.01 13.59
C TRP A 387 21.03 -20.27 12.17
N PRO A 388 20.91 -21.50 11.64
CA PRO A 388 21.58 -21.89 10.41
C PRO A 388 20.75 -21.48 9.18
N PHE A 389 20.49 -20.19 9.02
CA PHE A 389 19.74 -19.66 7.87
C PHE A 389 20.48 -19.88 6.55
N ASP A 390 19.75 -20.22 5.49
CA ASP A 390 20.30 -20.25 4.12
C ASP A 390 20.26 -18.86 3.48
N ASP A 391 19.23 -18.06 3.79
CA ASP A 391 19.03 -16.72 3.27
C ASP A 391 19.90 -15.69 4.02
N GLU A 392 20.79 -15.03 3.28
CA GLU A 392 21.78 -14.07 3.81
C GLU A 392 21.16 -12.85 4.49
N ARG A 393 19.87 -12.57 4.27
CA ARG A 393 19.15 -11.45 4.89
C ARG A 393 18.82 -11.72 6.37
N LEU A 394 18.56 -12.98 6.71
CA LEU A 394 17.98 -13.37 8.00
C LEU A 394 18.92 -13.18 9.20
N PRO A 395 20.25 -13.42 9.12
CA PRO A 395 21.15 -13.17 10.25
C PRO A 395 21.12 -11.72 10.73
N GLU A 396 21.18 -10.75 9.82
CA GLU A 396 21.13 -9.32 10.16
C GLU A 396 19.74 -8.92 10.64
N LEU A 397 18.66 -9.43 10.01
CA LEU A 397 17.30 -9.21 10.49
C LEU A 397 17.09 -9.73 11.92
N LEU A 398 17.67 -10.88 12.26
CA LEU A 398 17.54 -11.47 13.60
C LEU A 398 18.24 -10.62 14.65
N PHE A 399 19.44 -10.13 14.34
CA PHE A 399 20.16 -9.20 15.21
C PHE A 399 19.33 -7.94 15.48
N ARG A 400 18.79 -7.30 14.44
CA ARG A 400 17.95 -6.10 14.61
C ARG A 400 16.63 -6.39 15.32
N TYR A 401 15.98 -7.51 15.02
CA TYR A 401 14.76 -7.94 15.70
C TYR A 401 14.98 -8.10 17.21
N ARG A 402 16.07 -8.76 17.62
CA ARG A 402 16.46 -8.87 19.03
C ARG A 402 16.75 -7.51 19.64
N ALA A 403 17.58 -6.69 18.98
CA ALA A 403 18.01 -5.41 19.53
C ALA A 403 16.84 -4.42 19.74
N ARG A 404 15.82 -4.45 18.87
CA ARG A 404 14.64 -3.57 19.00
C ARG A 404 13.63 -4.06 20.03
N ASN A 405 13.39 -5.37 20.09
CA ASN A 405 12.25 -5.92 20.85
C ASN A 405 12.68 -6.51 22.20
N PHE A 406 13.93 -6.96 22.31
CA PHE A 406 14.48 -7.62 23.49
C PHE A 406 15.91 -7.11 23.79
N PRO A 407 16.09 -5.80 24.01
CA PRO A 407 17.41 -5.20 24.21
C PRO A 407 18.16 -5.80 25.41
N ASP A 408 17.46 -6.28 26.44
CA ASP A 408 18.05 -6.94 27.61
C ASP A 408 18.72 -8.29 27.27
N THR A 409 18.52 -8.81 26.05
CA THR A 409 19.16 -10.04 25.57
C THR A 409 20.53 -9.81 24.94
N LEU A 410 20.92 -8.55 24.74
CA LEU A 410 22.18 -8.21 24.09
C LEU A 410 23.35 -8.29 25.08
N ASN A 411 24.50 -8.76 24.62
CA ASN A 411 25.76 -8.59 25.36
C ASN A 411 26.39 -7.21 25.09
N ASP A 412 27.48 -6.87 25.79
CA ASP A 412 28.15 -5.57 25.66
C ASP A 412 28.60 -5.25 24.22
N GLU A 413 29.14 -6.24 23.49
CA GLU A 413 29.57 -6.05 22.09
C GLU A 413 28.37 -5.82 21.16
N GLU A 414 27.27 -6.53 21.40
CA GLU A 414 26.01 -6.38 20.66
C GLU A 414 25.36 -5.03 20.94
N HIS A 415 25.41 -4.53 22.18
CA HIS A 415 24.95 -3.19 22.53
C HIS A 415 25.73 -2.11 21.81
N GLU A 416 27.07 -2.19 21.78
CA GLU A 416 27.90 -1.23 21.05
C GLU A 416 27.65 -1.31 19.53
N ARG A 417 27.51 -2.51 18.97
CA ARG A 417 27.12 -2.70 17.56
C ARG A 417 25.77 -2.06 17.26
N TRP A 418 24.78 -2.26 18.12
CA TRP A 418 23.45 -1.71 17.94
C TRP A 418 23.44 -0.18 18.05
N LYS A 419 24.16 0.37 19.02
CA LYS A 419 24.33 1.82 19.19
C LYS A 419 24.97 2.45 17.96
N LEU A 420 26.06 1.87 17.44
CA LEU A 420 26.71 2.34 16.22
C LEU A 420 25.76 2.29 15.02
N PHE A 421 24.98 1.21 14.89
CA PHE A 421 23.96 1.12 13.84
C PHE A 421 22.91 2.24 13.95
N CYS A 422 22.38 2.49 15.15
CA CYS A 422 21.44 3.59 15.38
C CYS A 422 22.05 4.94 15.00
N GLN A 423 23.30 5.20 15.42
CA GLN A 423 24.04 6.43 15.09
C GLN A 423 24.15 6.63 13.59
N GLN A 424 24.56 5.59 12.84
CA GLN A 424 24.69 5.63 11.39
C GLN A 424 23.35 5.87 10.71
N ARG A 425 22.31 5.13 11.13
CA ARG A 425 20.96 5.23 10.56
C ARG A 425 20.38 6.63 10.76
N LEU A 426 20.49 7.19 11.96
CA LEU A 426 19.98 8.54 12.25
C LEU A 426 20.82 9.68 11.64
N SER A 427 22.03 9.41 11.17
CA SER A 427 22.93 10.44 10.64
C SER A 427 23.01 10.46 9.11
N ASP A 428 22.81 9.32 8.44
CA ASP A 428 23.01 9.20 6.99
C ASP A 428 21.95 8.29 6.35
N ALA A 429 21.17 8.86 5.43
CA ALA A 429 20.06 8.21 4.75
C ALA A 429 20.49 6.95 3.96
N ARG A 430 21.77 6.80 3.60
CA ARG A 430 22.29 5.59 2.92
C ARG A 430 22.15 4.33 3.77
N TRP A 431 22.04 4.46 5.10
CA TRP A 431 21.78 3.36 6.02
C TRP A 431 20.29 3.00 6.14
N GLY A 432 19.45 3.51 5.24
CA GLY A 432 18.08 3.04 5.09
C GLY A 432 17.10 3.54 6.16
N ALA A 433 17.43 4.65 6.82
CA ALA A 433 16.53 5.30 7.78
C ALA A 433 15.30 5.90 7.09
N PRO A 434 14.11 5.89 7.74
CA PRO A 434 12.98 6.66 7.26
C PRO A 434 13.21 8.17 7.35
N ASN A 435 13.97 8.62 8.34
CA ASN A 435 14.34 10.02 8.54
C ASN A 435 15.67 10.12 9.30
N THR A 436 16.47 11.14 9.01
CA THR A 436 17.70 11.45 9.77
C THR A 436 17.42 12.54 10.80
N LEU A 437 18.32 12.73 11.78
CA LEU A 437 18.22 13.85 12.74
C LEU A 437 18.26 15.21 12.04
N GLN A 438 19.08 15.35 10.99
CA GLN A 438 19.10 16.57 10.19
C GLN A 438 17.77 16.79 9.48
N GLY A 439 17.26 15.78 8.75
CA GLY A 439 15.99 15.88 8.02
C GLY A 439 14.81 16.13 8.95
N PHE A 440 14.81 15.52 10.13
CA PHE A 440 13.84 15.80 11.19
C PHE A 440 13.89 17.27 11.62
N ASN A 441 15.06 17.82 11.96
CA ASN A 441 15.16 19.21 12.43
C ASN A 441 14.76 20.24 11.36
N GLU A 442 15.09 19.97 10.10
CA GLU A 442 14.69 20.80 8.96
C GLU A 442 13.16 20.79 8.80
N ALA A 443 12.55 19.60 8.72
CA ALA A 443 11.10 19.45 8.61
C ALA A 443 10.36 19.98 9.85
N MET A 444 10.92 19.83 11.05
CA MET A 444 10.36 20.39 12.29
C MET A 444 10.25 21.92 12.20
N THR A 445 11.27 22.58 11.65
CA THR A 445 11.27 24.04 11.47
C THR A 445 10.20 24.45 10.48
N GLU A 446 10.11 23.78 9.33
CA GLU A 446 9.10 24.04 8.30
C GLU A 446 7.67 23.91 8.85
N TRP A 447 7.36 22.78 9.50
CA TRP A 447 6.01 22.50 9.97
C TRP A 447 5.60 23.35 11.17
N SER A 448 6.54 23.77 12.02
CA SER A 448 6.24 24.67 13.14
C SER A 448 5.74 26.06 12.69
N LEU A 449 6.05 26.50 11.46
CA LEU A 449 5.63 27.82 10.96
C LEU A 449 4.11 27.92 10.71
N SER A 450 3.45 26.80 10.44
CA SER A 450 2.03 26.74 10.10
C SER A 450 1.20 25.86 11.04
N ALA A 451 1.83 25.29 12.07
CA ALA A 451 1.18 24.42 13.04
C ALA A 451 0.13 25.18 13.88
N THR A 452 -1.02 24.55 14.08
CA THR A 452 -1.98 24.97 15.11
C THR A 452 -1.40 24.77 16.51
N ALA A 453 -2.00 25.40 17.53
CA ALA A 453 -1.55 25.25 18.92
C ALA A 453 -1.53 23.79 19.42
N ILE A 454 -2.41 22.92 18.91
CA ILE A 454 -2.43 21.50 19.24
C ILE A 454 -1.27 20.78 18.55
N GLN A 455 -1.08 21.04 17.25
CA GLN A 455 0.01 20.45 16.48
C GLN A 455 1.38 20.89 17.00
N GLN A 456 1.52 22.13 17.47
CA GLN A 456 2.76 22.61 18.07
C GLN A 456 3.14 21.82 19.32
N LYS A 457 2.17 21.43 20.17
CA LYS A 457 2.44 20.59 21.34
C LYS A 457 2.98 19.21 20.94
N VAL A 458 2.37 18.59 19.92
CA VAL A 458 2.83 17.30 19.39
C VAL A 458 4.26 17.41 18.87
N LEU A 459 4.55 18.47 18.09
CA LEU A 459 5.89 18.77 17.59
C LEU A 459 6.89 18.97 18.73
N ASP A 460 6.53 19.73 19.76
CA ASP A 460 7.42 19.99 20.89
C ASP A 460 7.77 18.70 21.66
N GLU A 461 6.81 17.81 21.91
CA GLU A 461 7.09 16.49 22.52
C GLU A 461 8.04 15.64 21.66
N TRP A 462 7.84 15.62 20.34
CA TRP A 462 8.75 14.92 19.42
C TRP A 462 10.15 15.55 19.38
N ARG A 463 10.26 16.88 19.54
CA ARG A 463 11.55 17.58 19.64
C ARG A 463 12.29 17.15 20.91
N GLU A 464 11.59 17.09 22.04
CA GLU A 464 12.16 16.63 23.31
C GLU A 464 12.60 15.17 23.23
N TYR A 465 11.78 14.31 22.61
CA TYR A 465 12.13 12.92 22.34
C TYR A 465 13.41 12.81 21.50
N ALA A 466 13.52 13.55 20.40
CA ALA A 466 14.71 13.55 19.54
C ALA A 466 15.96 14.03 20.29
N HIS A 467 15.82 15.03 21.17
CA HIS A 467 16.92 15.48 22.03
C HIS A 467 17.34 14.43 23.06
N SER A 468 16.40 13.72 23.67
CA SER A 468 16.69 12.61 24.58
C SER A 468 17.40 11.47 23.85
N LEU A 469 16.88 11.08 22.69
CA LEU A 469 17.44 10.03 21.84
C LEU A 469 18.89 10.35 21.43
N ARG A 470 19.14 11.58 21.00
CA ARG A 470 20.48 12.07 20.66
C ARG A 470 21.45 11.94 21.84
N LYS A 471 21.01 12.24 23.06
CA LYS A 471 21.83 12.07 24.28
C LYS A 471 22.09 10.59 24.60
N ARG A 472 21.10 9.71 24.46
CA ARG A 472 21.27 8.26 24.70
C ARG A 472 22.26 7.62 23.72
N LEU A 473 22.28 8.12 22.48
CA LEU A 473 23.12 7.60 21.41
C LEU A 473 24.44 8.35 21.23
N ASP A 474 24.77 9.35 22.05
CA ASP A 474 25.97 10.19 21.92
C ASP A 474 26.15 10.83 20.51
N LEU A 475 25.06 11.39 19.96
CA LEU A 475 24.99 12.05 18.63
C LEU A 475 25.09 13.59 18.68
#